data_AF-A0A397PGE7-F1
#
_entry.id   AF-A0A397PGE7-F1
#
_cell.length_a   1.000
_cell.length_b   1.000
_cell.length_c   1.000
_cell.angle_alpha   90.00
_cell.angle_beta   90.00
_cell.angle_gamma   90.00
#
_symmetry.space_group_name_H-M   'P 1'
#
loop_
_entity.id
_entity.type
_entity.pdbx_description
1 polymer ?
#
loop_
_entity_poly.entity_id
_entity_poly.type
_entity_poly.pdbx_seq_one_letter_code
_entity_poly.pdbx_strand_id
1 'polypeptide(L)'
;MGEAPRKLMLAIATLCVMAGPAAFGRPQAADPATIAQAIGDRIVADTVFHLEVQPANGLQQGFYPLAAEPGDAHNFVLFAADIDCRAHCAEAPVDLRYAASPGDLRILVDGREIFRTRIVDPIDVRERDYNVVDVPIAKRDFLASGPSRLVIMFRPEHDDGFVLPGLTFGNGIGAQDKVTLRPAGLTGSLDKSVRFLRTRIASESELPAALADLDARASAGAGAANRWRPVRRVDRLQNADPLAISDWRYFSGAIQSAMLETADRFDRPDFENYVARHVAFFLDNIEIVRAERAAKHQLDGPFAHYFRFALLDDVGPQATAMIEWNARLPERSRVARIDALIAPAIDAILGVPRLADGTMARLTPSRHTIWADDLYMGAASLVRIGTLMHRPDLLDEAARQALLFDRHLRDDRSGLYFHGWFETTASPSSSKWARANGWTMLAKLQILKALPADHPDRPALQRAFAAHASALKAAQSPDGRWHQVLDNQDTYLETSATAMFVAAMAEGVTRRWLDAATFDPVIARGWAAVAKQVRPDGRVEGIVVGTPILSNDDEYNAQKIRLNDPRGLAAMLFASIAVADWQAFRAAEGRGTK
;
A
#
# COMPACT_ATOMS: atom_id res chain seq x y z
N MET A 1 -55.30 -55.34 -32.69
CA MET A 1 -54.22 -55.84 -33.56
C MET A 1 -53.59 -54.59 -34.16
N GLY A 2 -52.52 -54.02 -33.62
CA GLY A 2 -51.11 -54.44 -33.54
C GLY A 2 -50.32 -53.15 -33.88
N GLU A 3 -49.15 -52.78 -33.37
CA GLU A 3 -48.08 -53.42 -32.61
C GLU A 3 -47.45 -52.38 -31.65
N ALA A 4 -46.65 -52.88 -30.71
CA ALA A 4 -45.94 -52.16 -29.65
C ALA A 4 -44.62 -51.48 -30.14
N PRO A 5 -43.60 -51.21 -29.30
CA PRO A 5 -43.51 -50.10 -28.33
C PRO A 5 -42.19 -49.29 -28.45
N ARG A 6 -42.15 -48.03 -28.02
CA ARG A 6 -40.89 -47.41 -27.57
C ARG A 6 -41.07 -46.59 -26.30
N LYS A 7 -40.56 -47.16 -25.20
CA LYS A 7 -39.98 -46.45 -24.04
C LYS A 7 -39.04 -45.36 -24.60
N LEU A 8 -39.09 -44.12 -24.16
CA LEU A 8 -38.44 -43.68 -22.93
C LEU A 8 -39.05 -42.32 -22.50
N MET A 9 -39.91 -42.35 -21.49
CA MET A 9 -40.29 -41.18 -20.68
C MET A 9 -39.10 -40.80 -19.81
N LEU A 10 -38.52 -39.60 -20.02
CA LEU A 10 -38.16 -38.64 -18.97
C LEU A 10 -37.54 -37.38 -19.61
N ALA A 11 -38.36 -36.53 -20.23
CA ALA A 11 -38.04 -35.12 -20.46
C ALA A 11 -39.32 -34.41 -20.93
N ILE A 12 -39.43 -33.12 -20.61
CA ILE A 12 -40.52 -32.20 -20.98
C ILE A 12 -41.68 -32.18 -19.98
N ALA A 13 -41.36 -31.71 -18.76
CA ALA A 13 -42.30 -30.97 -17.92
C ALA A 13 -41.53 -29.92 -17.09
N THR A 14 -40.70 -29.11 -17.75
CA THR A 14 -40.15 -27.85 -17.19
C THR A 14 -39.78 -26.93 -18.35
N LEU A 15 -40.78 -26.27 -18.94
CA LEU A 15 -40.55 -25.20 -19.91
C LEU A 15 -41.64 -24.15 -19.76
N CYS A 16 -41.62 -23.48 -18.61
CA CYS A 16 -42.25 -22.19 -18.36
C CYS A 16 -41.36 -21.47 -17.35
N VAL A 17 -40.38 -20.74 -17.86
CA VAL A 17 -39.72 -19.50 -17.38
C VAL A 17 -38.40 -19.44 -18.16
N MET A 18 -38.49 -19.11 -19.45
CA MET A 18 -37.34 -18.65 -20.21
C MET A 18 -37.29 -17.15 -20.05
N ALA A 19 -36.26 -16.69 -19.35
CA ALA A 19 -35.89 -15.31 -19.20
C ALA A 19 -35.88 -14.60 -20.57
N GLY A 20 -36.62 -13.50 -20.68
CA GLY A 20 -36.40 -12.55 -21.76
C GLY A 20 -35.01 -11.95 -21.63
N PRO A 21 -34.36 -11.53 -22.73
CA PRO A 21 -33.15 -10.74 -22.64
C PRO A 21 -33.56 -9.42 -21.98
N ALA A 22 -33.21 -9.26 -20.70
CA ALA A 22 -33.20 -7.96 -20.08
C ALA A 22 -32.30 -7.09 -20.95
N ALA A 23 -32.90 -6.08 -21.59
CA ALA A 23 -32.15 -5.01 -22.19
C ALA A 23 -31.31 -4.38 -21.06
N PHE A 24 -30.03 -4.76 -20.98
CA PHE A 24 -29.06 -4.14 -20.09
C PHE A 24 -28.77 -2.74 -20.63
N GLY A 25 -29.73 -1.83 -20.44
CA GLY A 25 -29.50 -0.42 -20.55
C GLY A 25 -28.46 -0.02 -19.51
N ARG A 26 -27.45 0.75 -19.92
CA ARG A 26 -26.59 1.46 -18.97
C ARG A 26 -27.49 2.21 -17.97
N PRO A 27 -27.17 2.19 -16.65
CA PRO A 27 -28.02 2.81 -15.65
C PRO A 27 -28.35 4.26 -16.04
N GLN A 28 -29.66 4.52 -16.07
CA GLN A 28 -30.26 5.82 -16.35
C GLN A 28 -29.81 6.79 -15.24
N ALA A 29 -28.97 7.78 -15.59
CA ALA A 29 -28.50 8.87 -14.73
C ALA A 29 -28.10 8.51 -13.27
N ALA A 30 -27.06 7.67 -13.13
CA ALA A 30 -26.09 7.60 -12.01
C ALA A 30 -26.51 8.11 -10.61
N ASP A 31 -27.56 7.51 -10.03
CA ASP A 31 -27.90 7.70 -8.62
C ASP A 31 -26.72 7.27 -7.70
N PRO A 32 -26.22 8.15 -6.81
CA PRO A 32 -25.07 7.83 -5.97
C PRO A 32 -25.28 6.64 -5.03
N ALA A 33 -26.50 6.45 -4.51
CA ALA A 33 -26.80 5.33 -3.62
C ALA A 33 -26.68 3.99 -4.36
N THR A 34 -27.23 3.91 -5.58
CA THR A 34 -27.13 2.73 -6.45
C THR A 34 -25.67 2.42 -6.81
N ILE A 35 -24.86 3.43 -7.11
CA ILE A 35 -23.43 3.25 -7.42
C ILE A 35 -22.66 2.76 -6.18
N ALA A 36 -22.88 3.38 -5.02
CA ALA A 36 -22.25 2.95 -3.77
C ALA A 36 -22.62 1.51 -3.42
N GLN A 37 -23.90 1.14 -3.58
CA GLN A 37 -24.39 -0.21 -3.37
C GLN A 37 -23.68 -1.22 -4.28
N ALA A 38 -23.63 -0.98 -5.59
CA ALA A 38 -23.01 -1.91 -6.52
C ALA A 38 -21.52 -2.17 -6.19
N ILE A 39 -20.78 -1.10 -5.86
CA ILE A 39 -19.36 -1.20 -5.50
C ILE A 39 -19.19 -1.91 -4.15
N GLY A 40 -19.96 -1.52 -3.14
CA GLY A 40 -19.89 -2.12 -1.79
C GLY A 40 -20.27 -3.60 -1.80
N ASP A 41 -21.32 -3.99 -2.51
CA ASP A 41 -21.73 -5.39 -2.69
C ASP A 41 -20.62 -6.19 -3.36
N ARG A 42 -19.93 -5.60 -4.34
CA ARG A 42 -18.78 -6.23 -5.00
C ARG A 42 -17.58 -6.39 -4.07
N ILE A 43 -17.27 -5.39 -3.26
CA ILE A 43 -16.21 -5.45 -2.23
C ILE A 43 -16.50 -6.58 -1.24
N VAL A 44 -17.73 -6.65 -0.73
CA VAL A 44 -18.16 -7.70 0.21
C VAL A 44 -18.01 -9.08 -0.43
N ALA A 45 -18.44 -9.25 -1.68
CA ALA A 45 -18.34 -10.51 -2.42
C ALA A 45 -16.89 -10.95 -2.70
N ASP A 46 -15.99 -10.00 -2.95
CA ASP A 46 -14.59 -10.27 -3.28
C ASP A 46 -13.69 -10.47 -2.04
N THR A 47 -14.16 -10.09 -0.86
CA THR A 47 -13.38 -10.20 0.37
C THR A 47 -13.47 -11.60 0.95
N VAL A 48 -12.30 -12.23 1.17
CA VAL A 48 -12.19 -13.56 1.76
C VAL A 48 -11.59 -13.46 3.16
N PHE A 49 -12.34 -13.93 4.16
CA PHE A 49 -11.93 -14.00 5.57
C PHE A 49 -11.53 -15.43 5.94
N HIS A 50 -10.39 -15.88 5.42
CA HIS A 50 -9.87 -17.22 5.71
C HIS A 50 -8.35 -17.22 5.80
N LEU A 51 -7.84 -17.74 6.92
CA LEU A 51 -6.43 -18.11 7.08
C LEU A 51 -6.30 -19.62 7.10
N GLU A 52 -5.36 -20.14 6.32
CA GLU A 52 -4.89 -21.51 6.45
C GLU A 52 -3.45 -21.49 6.93
N VAL A 53 -3.13 -22.40 7.83
CA VAL A 53 -1.73 -22.61 8.20
C VAL A 53 -1.15 -23.62 7.20
N GLN A 54 -0.36 -23.16 6.23
CA GLN A 54 0.24 -24.04 5.24
C GLN A 54 1.67 -24.43 5.63
N PRO A 55 2.07 -25.71 5.40
CA PRO A 55 3.45 -26.11 5.53
C PRO A 55 4.28 -25.43 4.44
N ALA A 56 5.28 -24.65 4.84
CA ALA A 56 6.30 -24.14 3.94
C ALA A 56 7.21 -25.31 3.56
N ASN A 57 7.10 -25.75 2.30
CA ASN A 57 8.04 -26.70 1.73
C ASN A 57 9.36 -25.96 1.42
N GLY A 58 10.35 -26.15 2.28
CA GLY A 58 11.70 -25.62 2.12
C GLY A 58 11.98 -24.26 2.78
N LEU A 59 13.27 -23.93 2.84
CA LEU A 59 13.77 -22.60 3.22
C LEU A 59 13.17 -21.55 2.30
N GLN A 60 12.49 -20.57 2.90
CA GLN A 60 11.71 -19.61 2.15
C GLN A 60 12.59 -18.60 1.40
N GLN A 61 12.14 -18.24 0.20
CA GLN A 61 12.59 -17.09 -0.57
C GLN A 61 11.92 -15.85 0.02
N GLY A 62 12.69 -14.84 0.42
CA GLY A 62 12.12 -13.61 0.93
C GLY A 62 13.14 -12.64 1.54
N PHE A 63 13.19 -11.43 0.99
CA PHE A 63 13.97 -10.30 1.49
C PHE A 63 13.21 -9.61 2.65
N TYR A 64 13.16 -10.16 3.86
CA TYR A 64 12.35 -9.59 4.98
C TYR A 64 13.19 -8.96 6.11
N PRO A 65 12.86 -7.73 6.56
CA PRO A 65 13.62 -7.03 7.58
C PRO A 65 13.57 -7.80 8.88
N LEU A 66 14.72 -8.31 9.30
CA LEU A 66 14.86 -8.92 10.61
C LEU A 66 15.08 -7.78 11.59
N ALA A 67 14.06 -7.40 12.34
CA ALA A 67 14.25 -6.52 13.50
C ALA A 67 15.38 -7.10 14.35
N ALA A 68 16.33 -6.25 14.76
CA ALA A 68 17.36 -6.65 15.70
C ALA A 68 16.72 -6.98 17.04
N GLU A 69 17.36 -7.88 17.79
CA GLU A 69 16.96 -8.19 19.15
C GLU A 69 17.89 -7.50 20.16
N PRO A 70 17.40 -7.19 21.38
CA PRO A 70 18.26 -6.65 22.44
C PRO A 70 19.54 -7.48 22.62
N GLY A 71 20.71 -6.84 22.46
CA GLY A 71 22.05 -7.47 22.53
C GLY A 71 22.75 -7.67 21.18
N ASP A 72 22.17 -7.22 20.06
CA ASP A 72 22.79 -7.31 18.73
C ASP A 72 23.91 -6.25 18.47
N ALA A 73 24.09 -5.22 19.30
CA ALA A 73 25.08 -4.13 19.12
C ALA A 73 26.57 -4.55 19.18
N HIS A 74 26.86 -5.84 19.32
CA HIS A 74 28.22 -6.36 19.50
C HIS A 74 28.55 -7.57 18.62
N ASN A 75 27.63 -8.03 17.76
CA ASN A 75 27.81 -9.24 16.93
C ASN A 75 27.76 -8.93 15.43
N PHE A 76 28.44 -9.73 14.61
CA PHE A 76 28.23 -9.72 13.16
C PHE A 76 27.04 -10.62 12.81
N VAL A 77 26.11 -10.07 12.03
CA VAL A 77 25.07 -10.81 11.31
C VAL A 77 25.66 -11.29 9.98
N LEU A 78 25.62 -12.59 9.77
CA LEU A 78 26.17 -13.25 8.57
C LEU A 78 25.06 -13.71 7.65
N PHE A 79 25.25 -13.51 6.35
CA PHE A 79 24.46 -14.13 5.29
C PHE A 79 25.38 -14.80 4.28
N ALA A 80 25.06 -16.02 3.86
CA ALA A 80 25.86 -16.76 2.87
C ALA A 80 25.00 -17.33 1.73
N ALA A 81 25.54 -17.33 0.51
CA ALA A 81 24.96 -17.92 -0.70
C ALA A 81 26.06 -18.41 -1.66
N ASP A 82 25.75 -19.41 -2.49
CA ASP A 82 26.61 -19.90 -3.58
C ASP A 82 26.13 -19.33 -4.93
N ILE A 83 27.05 -18.77 -5.72
CA ILE A 83 26.77 -18.08 -6.99
C ILE A 83 27.54 -18.76 -8.12
N ASP A 84 26.84 -19.30 -9.11
CA ASP A 84 27.44 -19.84 -10.34
C ASP A 84 27.28 -18.81 -11.49
N CYS A 85 28.35 -18.02 -11.70
CA CYS A 85 28.46 -17.07 -12.79
C CYS A 85 28.85 -17.81 -14.09
N ARG A 86 27.88 -18.37 -14.81
CA ARG A 86 28.11 -18.75 -16.23
C ARG A 86 28.38 -17.50 -17.07
N ALA A 87 28.68 -17.68 -18.37
CA ALA A 87 29.20 -16.69 -19.33
C ALA A 87 28.54 -15.28 -19.44
N HIS A 88 27.53 -14.94 -18.63
CA HIS A 88 26.66 -13.77 -18.75
C HIS A 88 26.51 -12.92 -17.46
N CYS A 89 27.34 -13.09 -16.42
CA CYS A 89 27.57 -11.99 -15.48
C CYS A 89 28.21 -10.87 -16.31
N ALA A 90 27.40 -9.95 -16.84
CA ALA A 90 27.85 -8.87 -17.72
C ALA A 90 28.93 -8.03 -17.01
N GLU A 91 29.67 -7.22 -17.75
CA GLU A 91 30.59 -6.22 -17.16
C GLU A 91 29.86 -5.16 -16.30
N ALA A 92 28.54 -5.25 -16.16
CA ALA A 92 27.72 -4.39 -15.34
C ALA A 92 27.91 -4.72 -13.84
N PRO A 93 27.84 -3.69 -12.97
CA PRO A 93 27.87 -3.88 -11.52
C PRO A 93 26.74 -4.80 -11.04
N VAL A 94 27.01 -5.53 -9.95
CA VAL A 94 25.97 -6.25 -9.22
C VAL A 94 25.29 -5.28 -8.26
N ASP A 95 24.06 -4.90 -8.57
CA ASP A 95 23.25 -4.03 -7.70
C ASP A 95 22.82 -4.81 -6.45
N LEU A 96 23.63 -4.73 -5.40
CA LEU A 96 23.31 -5.30 -4.11
C LEU A 96 22.44 -4.31 -3.33
N ARG A 97 21.14 -4.54 -3.40
CA ARG A 97 20.12 -3.77 -2.67
C ARG A 97 20.18 -4.14 -1.20
N TYR A 98 20.55 -3.20 -0.34
CA TYR A 98 20.54 -3.45 1.10
C TYR A 98 19.59 -2.53 1.79
N ALA A 99 18.79 -3.08 2.68
CA ALA A 99 18.14 -2.31 3.72
C ALA A 99 18.95 -2.53 5.00
N ALA A 100 19.67 -1.54 5.55
CA ALA A 100 20.42 -1.73 6.79
C ALA A 100 20.46 -0.48 7.67
N SER A 101 20.53 -0.70 8.99
CA SER A 101 20.76 0.35 9.98
C SER A 101 22.18 0.90 9.81
N PRO A 102 22.51 2.03 10.46
CA PRO A 102 23.90 2.43 10.57
C PRO A 102 24.74 1.28 11.14
N GLY A 103 25.91 1.05 10.57
CA GLY A 103 26.72 -0.12 10.87
C GLY A 103 27.80 -0.42 9.84
N ASP A 104 28.65 -1.39 10.13
CA ASP A 104 29.74 -1.81 9.25
C ASP A 104 29.27 -2.95 8.33
N LEU A 105 29.37 -2.76 7.01
CA LEU A 105 29.04 -3.76 5.99
C LEU A 105 30.32 -4.25 5.30
N ARG A 106 30.43 -5.57 5.17
CA ARG A 106 31.52 -6.25 4.44
C ARG A 106 30.98 -7.34 3.55
N ILE A 107 31.60 -7.53 2.40
CA ILE A 107 31.25 -8.57 1.44
C ILE A 107 32.50 -9.35 1.08
N LEU A 108 32.41 -10.66 1.20
CA LEU A 108 33.47 -11.61 0.86
C LEU A 108 32.99 -12.51 -0.27
N VAL A 109 33.87 -12.79 -1.23
CA VAL A 109 33.68 -13.83 -2.24
C VAL A 109 34.81 -14.83 -2.11
N ASP A 110 34.48 -16.10 -1.91
CA ASP A 110 35.43 -17.19 -1.70
C ASP A 110 36.45 -16.88 -0.58
N GLY A 111 35.97 -16.23 0.48
CA GLY A 111 36.77 -15.81 1.64
C GLY A 111 37.62 -14.55 1.42
N ARG A 112 37.64 -13.98 0.22
CA ARG A 112 38.31 -12.71 -0.08
C ARG A 112 37.35 -11.55 0.12
N GLU A 113 37.71 -10.57 0.95
CA GLU A 113 36.96 -9.32 1.07
C GLU A 113 37.06 -8.51 -0.23
N ILE A 114 35.91 -8.22 -0.82
CA ILE A 114 35.81 -7.46 -2.07
C ILE A 114 35.17 -6.08 -1.88
N PHE A 115 34.48 -5.88 -0.76
CA PHE A 115 33.84 -4.61 -0.44
C PHE A 115 33.73 -4.41 1.08
N ARG A 116 33.94 -3.16 1.50
CA ARG A 116 33.75 -2.69 2.87
C ARG A 116 33.22 -1.27 2.82
N THR A 117 32.16 -1.00 3.58
CA THR A 117 31.65 0.35 3.80
C THR A 117 31.09 0.49 5.21
N ARG A 118 31.01 1.72 5.70
CA ARG A 118 30.23 2.05 6.89
C ARG A 118 28.96 2.78 6.45
N ILE A 119 27.82 2.23 6.84
CA ILE A 119 26.52 2.83 6.65
C ILE A 119 26.34 3.85 7.78
N VAL A 120 26.21 5.13 7.43
CA VAL A 120 26.25 6.24 8.40
C VAL A 120 24.90 6.91 8.62
N ASP A 121 23.99 6.82 7.65
CA ASP A 121 22.62 7.33 7.78
C ASP A 121 21.67 6.14 8.00
N PRO A 122 20.67 6.25 8.91
CA PRO A 122 19.62 5.25 9.00
C PRO A 122 18.85 5.25 7.68
N ILE A 123 19.04 4.19 6.91
CA ILE A 123 18.26 3.92 5.72
C ILE A 123 17.08 3.08 6.18
N ASP A 124 15.86 3.61 6.08
CA ASP A 124 14.68 2.94 6.64
C ASP A 124 14.38 1.63 5.92
N VAL A 125 14.60 0.52 6.59
CA VAL A 125 14.44 -0.86 6.06
C VAL A 125 13.05 -1.42 6.03
N ARG A 126 12.20 -0.58 6.54
CA ARG A 126 10.79 -0.67 6.56
C ARG A 126 10.24 -0.72 5.12
N GLU A 127 11.01 -0.27 4.13
CA GLU A 127 10.72 -0.48 2.71
C GLU A 127 11.57 -1.59 2.06
N ARG A 128 10.89 -2.57 1.48
CA ARG A 128 11.49 -3.67 0.69
C ARG A 128 12.00 -3.25 -0.69
N ASP A 129 11.44 -2.17 -1.23
CA ASP A 129 11.54 -1.88 -2.66
C ASP A 129 12.55 -0.77 -3.01
N TYR A 130 13.10 -0.06 -2.02
CA TYR A 130 13.79 1.21 -2.28
C TYR A 130 15.05 1.43 -1.44
N ASN A 131 16.05 0.55 -1.51
CA ASN A 131 17.39 0.86 -1.01
C ASN A 131 18.46 0.18 -1.91
N VAL A 132 19.28 0.98 -2.59
CA VAL A 132 20.37 0.50 -3.47
C VAL A 132 21.69 0.99 -2.91
N VAL A 133 22.56 0.06 -2.50
CA VAL A 133 23.98 0.38 -2.29
C VAL A 133 24.71 -0.25 -3.47
N ASP A 134 25.27 0.58 -4.33
CA ASP A 134 26.02 0.08 -5.48
C ASP A 134 27.29 -0.60 -4.98
N VAL A 135 27.35 -1.93 -5.08
CA VAL A 135 28.54 -2.69 -4.77
C VAL A 135 29.28 -2.95 -6.08
N PRO A 136 30.54 -2.50 -6.22
CA PRO A 136 31.33 -2.70 -7.43
C PRO A 136 31.86 -4.14 -7.50
N ILE A 137 30.97 -5.14 -7.51
CA ILE A 137 31.33 -6.54 -7.76
C ILE A 137 31.35 -6.77 -9.26
N ALA A 138 32.44 -7.34 -9.78
CA ALA A 138 32.57 -7.67 -11.21
C ALA A 138 32.75 -9.17 -11.41
N LYS A 139 32.58 -9.66 -12.64
CA LYS A 139 32.80 -11.08 -13.01
C LYS A 139 34.15 -11.62 -12.53
N ARG A 140 35.20 -10.78 -12.53
CA ARG A 140 36.55 -11.14 -12.06
C ARG A 140 36.59 -11.53 -10.58
N ASP A 141 35.58 -11.18 -9.81
CA ASP A 141 35.53 -11.47 -8.39
C ASP A 141 35.04 -12.88 -8.08
N PHE A 142 34.43 -13.56 -9.06
CA PHE A 142 33.93 -14.92 -8.97
C PHE A 142 34.81 -15.91 -9.75
N LEU A 143 34.68 -17.20 -9.45
CA LEU A 143 35.33 -18.28 -10.16
C LEU A 143 34.89 -18.32 -11.64
N ALA A 144 35.85 -18.61 -12.53
CA ALA A 144 35.59 -18.71 -13.97
C ALA A 144 34.70 -19.92 -14.34
N SER A 145 34.66 -20.94 -13.47
CA SER A 145 33.80 -22.11 -13.56
C SER A 145 33.49 -22.68 -12.17
N GLY A 146 32.22 -23.01 -11.93
CA GLY A 146 31.75 -23.52 -10.62
C GLY A 146 31.20 -22.43 -9.70
N PRO A 147 30.60 -22.83 -8.55
CA PRO A 147 29.99 -21.88 -7.62
C PRO A 147 31.05 -21.15 -6.78
N SER A 148 30.93 -19.84 -6.70
CA SER A 148 31.63 -18.99 -5.74
C SER A 148 30.76 -18.73 -4.50
N ARG A 149 31.37 -18.72 -3.31
CA ARG A 149 30.71 -18.44 -2.04
C ARG A 149 30.67 -16.95 -1.77
N LEU A 150 29.49 -16.34 -1.83
CA LEU A 150 29.25 -14.97 -1.38
C LEU A 150 28.89 -14.96 0.11
N VAL A 151 29.58 -14.14 0.90
CA VAL A 151 29.29 -13.90 2.31
C VAL A 151 29.10 -12.40 2.54
N ILE A 152 28.02 -12.03 3.21
CA ILE A 152 27.71 -10.67 3.62
C ILE A 152 27.80 -10.64 5.14
N MET A 153 28.66 -9.78 5.67
CA MET A 153 28.81 -9.55 7.10
C MET A 153 28.36 -8.14 7.42
N PHE A 154 27.48 -8.01 8.40
CA PHE A 154 27.01 -6.71 8.87
C PHE A 154 27.09 -6.63 10.38
N ARG A 155 27.62 -5.53 10.90
CA ARG A 155 27.63 -5.23 12.32
C ARG A 155 26.83 -3.94 12.57
N PRO A 156 25.67 -4.00 13.21
CA PRO A 156 24.89 -2.81 13.51
C PRO A 156 25.60 -1.92 14.53
N GLU A 157 25.33 -0.62 14.47
CA GLU A 157 25.81 0.36 15.46
C GLU A 157 24.99 0.35 16.77
N HIS A 158 23.74 -0.09 16.70
CA HIS A 158 22.78 -0.11 17.82
C HIS A 158 22.08 -1.48 17.96
N ASP A 159 21.57 -1.77 19.16
CA ASP A 159 20.91 -3.04 19.49
C ASP A 159 19.59 -3.28 18.74
N ASP A 160 19.00 -2.22 18.19
CA ASP A 160 17.84 -2.25 17.30
C ASP A 160 18.21 -2.30 15.81
N GLY A 161 19.51 -2.40 15.50
CA GLY A 161 20.05 -2.31 14.15
C GLY A 161 19.98 -3.59 13.33
N PHE A 162 19.44 -3.53 12.12
CA PHE A 162 19.17 -4.70 11.26
C PHE A 162 19.93 -4.63 9.92
N VAL A 163 19.89 -5.73 9.15
CA VAL A 163 20.32 -5.74 7.74
C VAL A 163 19.48 -6.72 6.90
N LEU A 164 19.26 -6.33 5.64
CA LEU A 164 18.52 -7.04 4.61
C LEU A 164 19.35 -7.12 3.34
N PRO A 165 20.02 -8.26 3.08
CA PRO A 165 20.70 -8.44 1.81
C PRO A 165 19.71 -8.78 0.69
N GLY A 166 19.53 -7.85 -0.23
CA GLY A 166 18.86 -7.99 -1.52
C GLY A 166 19.88 -8.06 -2.66
N LEU A 167 19.93 -9.16 -3.42
CA LEU A 167 20.89 -9.25 -4.54
C LEU A 167 20.14 -9.17 -5.86
N THR A 168 20.37 -8.09 -6.61
CA THR A 168 19.89 -7.93 -7.98
C THR A 168 21.09 -7.77 -8.92
N PHE A 169 20.99 -8.31 -10.13
CA PHE A 169 22.01 -8.11 -11.17
C PHE A 169 21.45 -7.08 -12.15
N GLY A 170 22.17 -5.98 -12.43
CA GLY A 170 21.76 -4.98 -13.44
C GLY A 170 21.63 -5.63 -14.83
N ASN A 171 20.75 -5.23 -15.76
CA ASN A 171 20.02 -3.98 -15.99
C ASN A 171 18.53 -4.27 -16.22
N GLY A 172 17.64 -3.49 -15.62
CA GLY A 172 16.23 -3.42 -15.99
C GLY A 172 15.41 -4.68 -15.72
N ILE A 173 14.09 -4.50 -15.69
CA ILE A 173 13.10 -5.58 -15.61
C ILE A 173 13.21 -6.39 -16.92
N GLY A 174 14.11 -7.37 -16.98
CA GLY A 174 14.31 -8.18 -18.19
C GLY A 174 15.55 -9.10 -18.25
N ALA A 175 16.52 -9.02 -17.33
CA ALA A 175 17.77 -9.80 -17.42
C ALA A 175 17.89 -11.00 -16.45
N GLN A 176 16.80 -11.44 -15.81
CA GLN A 176 16.84 -12.40 -14.69
C GLN A 176 17.16 -13.88 -15.07
N ASP A 177 17.28 -14.21 -16.36
CA ASP A 177 17.34 -15.61 -16.82
C ASP A 177 18.74 -16.23 -16.88
N LYS A 178 19.81 -15.59 -16.37
CA LYS A 178 21.21 -16.02 -16.67
C LYS A 178 22.21 -16.18 -15.51
N VAL A 179 21.81 -15.96 -14.25
CA VAL A 179 22.66 -16.24 -13.06
C VAL A 179 22.01 -17.33 -12.20
N THR A 180 22.75 -18.40 -11.88
CA THR A 180 22.24 -19.46 -10.98
C THR A 180 22.71 -19.20 -9.55
N LEU A 181 21.76 -19.00 -8.64
CA LEU A 181 22.00 -18.68 -7.23
C LEU A 181 21.49 -19.85 -6.37
N ARG A 182 22.30 -20.32 -5.42
CA ARG A 182 22.00 -21.50 -4.60
C ARG A 182 22.21 -21.23 -3.11
N PRO A 183 21.45 -21.91 -2.23
CA PRO A 183 21.81 -21.95 -0.81
C PRO A 183 23.19 -22.57 -0.66
N ALA A 184 23.97 -22.02 0.25
CA ALA A 184 25.26 -22.54 0.70
C ALA A 184 25.23 -24.08 0.87
N GLY A 185 26.00 -24.82 0.06
CA GLY A 185 26.22 -26.26 0.26
C GLY A 185 25.25 -27.22 -0.47
N LEU A 186 24.42 -26.78 -1.42
CA LEU A 186 23.50 -27.66 -2.19
C LEU A 186 23.88 -27.84 -3.68
N THR A 187 23.74 -29.06 -4.21
CA THR A 187 23.92 -29.39 -5.63
C THR A 187 22.57 -29.45 -6.37
N GLY A 188 22.32 -28.54 -7.32
CA GLY A 188 21.12 -28.54 -8.18
C GLY A 188 20.66 -27.14 -8.63
N SER A 189 19.98 -27.03 -9.78
CA SER A 189 19.45 -25.78 -10.31
C SER A 189 18.09 -25.47 -9.68
N LEU A 190 18.00 -24.43 -8.86
CA LEU A 190 16.74 -23.84 -8.43
C LEU A 190 16.54 -22.53 -9.17
N ASP A 191 15.47 -22.50 -9.96
CA ASP A 191 15.07 -21.36 -10.76
C ASP A 191 14.56 -20.23 -9.84
N LYS A 192 15.08 -19.01 -10.03
CA LYS A 192 14.49 -17.70 -9.66
C LYS A 192 14.58 -17.14 -8.22
N SER A 193 15.53 -17.53 -7.35
CA SER A 193 15.76 -16.74 -6.11
C SER A 193 17.10 -16.98 -5.42
N VAL A 194 17.67 -15.96 -4.77
CA VAL A 194 18.72 -16.15 -3.75
C VAL A 194 18.10 -16.58 -2.43
N ARG A 195 18.61 -17.66 -1.83
CA ARG A 195 18.34 -17.97 -0.41
C ARG A 195 19.56 -17.58 0.40
N PHE A 196 19.41 -16.62 1.28
CA PHE A 196 20.43 -16.30 2.27
C PHE A 196 20.14 -17.05 3.57
N LEU A 197 21.11 -17.82 4.06
CA LEU A 197 21.04 -18.38 5.41
C LEU A 197 21.72 -17.44 6.39
N ARG A 198 21.10 -17.24 7.56
CA ARG A 198 21.57 -16.33 8.62
C ARG A 198 22.16 -17.09 9.81
N THR A 199 23.24 -16.53 10.36
CA THR A 199 23.73 -16.83 11.72
C THR A 199 24.39 -15.60 12.35
N ARG A 200 24.81 -15.70 13.61
CA ARG A 200 25.51 -14.66 14.39
C ARG A 200 26.93 -15.14 14.72
N ILE A 201 27.91 -14.25 14.67
CA ILE A 201 29.24 -14.48 15.25
C ILE A 201 29.65 -13.28 16.11
N ALA A 202 30.30 -13.54 17.24
CA ALA A 202 30.84 -12.46 18.08
C ALA A 202 32.16 -11.91 17.52
N SER A 203 32.88 -12.72 16.75
CA SER A 203 34.18 -12.38 16.20
C SER A 203 34.44 -13.09 14.87
N GLU A 204 35.28 -12.50 14.02
CA GLU A 204 35.64 -13.09 12.71
C GLU A 204 36.27 -14.48 12.82
N SER A 205 36.91 -14.81 13.94
CA SER A 205 37.50 -16.14 14.16
C SER A 205 36.46 -17.26 14.19
N GLU A 206 35.18 -16.94 14.42
CA GLU A 206 34.07 -17.91 14.40
C GLU A 206 33.50 -18.12 13.00
N LEU A 207 33.88 -17.30 12.02
CA LEU A 207 33.34 -17.34 10.66
C LEU A 207 33.41 -18.75 10.01
N PRO A 208 34.52 -19.52 10.11
CA PRO A 208 34.57 -20.85 9.52
C PRO A 208 33.55 -21.83 10.14
N ALA A 209 33.37 -21.79 11.46
CA ALA A 209 32.42 -22.65 12.17
C ALA A 209 30.97 -22.25 11.85
N ALA A 210 30.72 -20.94 11.77
CA ALA A 210 29.43 -20.38 11.41
C ALA A 210 29.02 -20.75 9.98
N LEU A 211 29.95 -20.69 9.01
CA LEU A 211 29.69 -21.13 7.64
C LEU A 211 29.41 -22.63 7.57
N ALA A 212 30.14 -23.46 8.33
CA ALA A 212 29.89 -24.89 8.40
C ALA A 212 28.50 -25.22 9.00
N ASP A 213 28.05 -24.48 10.03
CA ASP A 213 26.68 -24.59 10.56
C ASP A 213 25.65 -24.23 9.49
N LEU A 214 25.86 -23.15 8.74
CA LEU A 214 24.97 -22.74 7.65
C LEU A 214 24.88 -23.82 6.56
N ASP A 215 26.02 -24.42 6.17
CA ASP A 215 26.06 -25.52 5.20
C ASP A 215 25.33 -26.77 5.73
N ALA A 216 25.51 -27.09 7.02
CA ALA A 216 24.83 -28.21 7.67
C ALA A 216 23.30 -27.97 7.72
N ARG A 217 22.86 -26.75 8.02
CA ARG A 217 21.45 -26.33 8.03
C ARG A 217 20.84 -26.29 6.64
N ALA A 218 21.59 -25.90 5.61
CA ALA A 218 21.16 -25.98 4.22
C ALA A 218 20.90 -27.44 3.82
N SER A 219 21.85 -28.31 4.16
CA SER A 219 21.80 -29.75 3.89
C SER A 219 20.67 -30.45 4.66
N ALA A 220 20.46 -30.07 5.93
CA ALA A 220 19.33 -30.54 6.74
C ALA A 220 17.98 -29.98 6.25
N GLY A 221 17.96 -28.75 5.71
CA GLY A 221 16.80 -28.08 5.14
C GLY A 221 16.24 -28.72 3.85
N ALA A 222 16.96 -29.67 3.25
CA ALA A 222 16.42 -30.54 2.22
C ALA A 222 15.47 -31.63 2.78
N GLY A 223 15.40 -31.79 4.11
CA GLY A 223 14.52 -32.75 4.79
C GLY A 223 13.95 -32.33 6.16
N ALA A 224 14.13 -31.08 6.63
CA ALA A 224 13.73 -30.66 7.98
C ALA A 224 12.29 -30.09 8.06
N ALA A 225 11.55 -30.61 9.05
CA ALA A 225 10.21 -30.29 9.57
C ALA A 225 9.43 -29.11 8.92
N ASN A 226 8.22 -29.43 8.44
CA ASN A 226 7.21 -28.49 7.96
C ASN A 226 7.14 -27.21 8.81
N ARG A 227 7.56 -26.08 8.25
CA ARG A 227 7.39 -24.77 8.88
C ARG A 227 6.01 -24.24 8.53
N TRP A 228 5.11 -24.26 9.49
CA TRP A 228 3.76 -23.75 9.34
C TRP A 228 3.76 -22.22 9.18
N ARG A 229 2.94 -21.66 8.28
CA ARG A 229 2.75 -20.21 8.12
C ARG A 229 1.26 -19.89 7.92
N PRO A 230 0.74 -18.84 8.56
CA PRO A 230 -0.58 -18.30 8.22
C PRO A 230 -0.52 -17.72 6.81
N VAL A 231 -1.21 -18.36 5.88
CA VAL A 231 -1.42 -17.84 4.52
C VAL A 231 -2.90 -17.71 4.26
N ARG A 232 -3.27 -16.78 3.39
CA ARG A 232 -4.64 -16.72 2.89
C ARG A 232 -4.87 -17.94 2.01
N ARG A 233 -5.91 -18.73 2.30
CA ARG A 233 -6.35 -19.79 1.37
C ARG A 233 -7.05 -19.12 0.21
N VAL A 234 -6.47 -19.27 -0.98
CA VAL A 234 -7.11 -18.87 -2.23
C VAL A 234 -7.63 -20.16 -2.87
N ASP A 235 -8.95 -20.33 -2.93
CA ASP A 235 -9.52 -21.43 -3.71
C ASP A 235 -9.03 -21.30 -5.15
N ARG A 236 -8.60 -22.41 -5.77
CA ARG A 236 -7.92 -22.47 -7.08
C ARG A 236 -8.64 -21.77 -8.24
N LEU A 237 -9.88 -21.33 -8.05
CA LEU A 237 -10.67 -20.54 -9.00
C LEU A 237 -10.42 -19.02 -8.92
N GLN A 238 -9.76 -18.50 -7.88
CA GLN A 238 -9.39 -17.09 -7.69
C GLN A 238 -7.89 -16.83 -7.92
N ASN A 239 -7.29 -17.49 -8.91
CA ASN A 239 -5.88 -17.33 -9.24
C ASN A 239 -5.46 -15.84 -9.36
N ALA A 240 -4.46 -15.47 -8.54
CA ALA A 240 -3.44 -14.43 -8.80
C ALA A 240 -3.78 -12.93 -8.62
N ASP A 241 -4.60 -12.54 -7.64
CA ASP A 241 -4.54 -11.15 -7.14
C ASP A 241 -3.65 -11.03 -5.89
N PRO A 242 -2.43 -10.45 -5.98
CA PRO A 242 -1.58 -10.21 -4.82
C PRO A 242 -2.11 -9.14 -3.85
N LEU A 243 -3.24 -8.48 -4.15
CA LEU A 243 -3.85 -7.42 -3.34
C LEU A 243 -5.19 -7.87 -2.76
N ALA A 244 -5.17 -8.58 -1.63
CA ALA A 244 -6.41 -8.97 -0.96
C ALA A 244 -7.00 -7.80 -0.15
N ILE A 245 -8.30 -7.57 -0.28
CA ILE A 245 -9.01 -6.53 0.52
C ILE A 245 -8.98 -6.86 2.02
N SER A 246 -8.86 -8.14 2.40
CA SER A 246 -8.75 -8.57 3.80
C SER A 246 -7.36 -8.40 4.42
N ASP A 247 -6.33 -8.05 3.63
CA ASP A 247 -4.98 -7.82 4.15
C ASP A 247 -4.91 -6.52 4.97
N TRP A 248 -3.96 -6.46 5.91
CA TRP A 248 -3.61 -5.21 6.57
C TRP A 248 -2.84 -4.31 5.58
N ARG A 249 -3.55 -3.37 4.94
CA ARG A 249 -3.03 -2.45 3.91
C ARG A 249 -3.80 -1.12 3.93
N TYR A 250 -3.15 0.00 3.58
CA TYR A 250 -3.80 1.32 3.57
C TYR A 250 -5.15 1.33 2.84
N PHE A 251 -5.24 0.61 1.71
CA PHE A 251 -6.46 0.57 0.92
C PHE A 251 -7.58 -0.20 1.62
N SER A 252 -7.28 -1.23 2.42
CA SER A 252 -8.30 -1.97 3.15
C SER A 252 -8.84 -1.13 4.31
N GLY A 253 -7.99 -0.36 4.97
CA GLY A 253 -8.40 0.63 5.97
C GLY A 253 -9.28 1.72 5.36
N ALA A 254 -8.85 2.32 4.24
CA ALA A 254 -9.63 3.34 3.55
C ALA A 254 -11.00 2.81 3.07
N ILE A 255 -11.04 1.58 2.55
CA ILE A 255 -12.30 0.91 2.16
C ILE A 255 -13.19 0.74 3.39
N GLN A 256 -12.67 0.27 4.52
CA GLN A 256 -13.47 0.08 5.73
C GLN A 256 -14.05 1.40 6.24
N SER A 257 -13.27 2.48 6.34
CA SER A 257 -13.80 3.81 6.70
C SER A 257 -14.87 4.28 5.71
N ALA A 258 -14.66 4.09 4.41
CA ALA A 258 -15.66 4.46 3.41
C ALA A 258 -16.94 3.61 3.52
N MET A 259 -16.83 2.32 3.83
CA MET A 259 -17.98 1.42 4.05
C MET A 259 -18.77 1.83 5.29
N LEU A 260 -18.10 2.24 6.38
CA LEU A 260 -18.74 2.79 7.58
C LEU A 260 -19.52 4.07 7.26
N GLU A 261 -18.93 5.02 6.54
CA GLU A 261 -19.62 6.26 6.14
C GLU A 261 -20.77 5.98 5.15
N THR A 262 -20.60 4.98 4.27
CA THR A 262 -21.65 4.53 3.34
C THR A 262 -22.82 3.89 4.09
N ALA A 263 -22.53 3.12 5.16
CA ALA A 263 -23.53 2.52 6.03
C ALA A 263 -24.43 3.58 6.66
N ASP A 264 -23.84 4.65 7.21
CA ASP A 264 -24.60 5.75 7.80
C ASP A 264 -25.42 6.50 6.76
N ARG A 265 -24.80 6.80 5.62
CA ARG A 265 -25.41 7.68 4.64
C ARG A 265 -26.57 7.03 3.89
N PHE A 266 -26.48 5.74 3.60
CA PHE A 266 -27.42 5.02 2.75
C PHE A 266 -28.16 3.90 3.48
N ASP A 267 -28.13 3.88 4.81
CA ASP A 267 -28.79 2.87 5.65
C ASP A 267 -28.40 1.44 5.26
N ARG A 268 -27.08 1.18 5.23
CA ARG A 268 -26.47 -0.10 4.84
C ARG A 268 -25.81 -0.80 6.03
N PRO A 269 -26.58 -1.35 6.99
CA PRO A 269 -26.02 -2.03 8.16
C PRO A 269 -25.18 -3.27 7.78
N ASP A 270 -25.39 -3.86 6.61
CA ASP A 270 -24.56 -4.93 6.09
C ASP A 270 -23.12 -4.47 5.73
N PHE A 271 -22.92 -3.20 5.41
CA PHE A 271 -21.60 -2.62 5.21
C PHE A 271 -20.87 -2.39 6.54
N GLU A 272 -21.58 -1.99 7.59
CA GLU A 272 -21.00 -1.97 8.94
C GLU A 272 -20.67 -3.40 9.42
N ASN A 273 -21.54 -4.38 9.17
CA ASN A 273 -21.28 -5.78 9.48
C ASN A 273 -20.05 -6.33 8.73
N TYR A 274 -19.83 -5.88 7.49
CA TYR A 274 -18.61 -6.21 6.75
C TYR A 274 -17.35 -5.71 7.48
N VAL A 275 -17.36 -4.47 7.97
CA VAL A 275 -16.24 -3.91 8.73
C VAL A 275 -16.06 -4.65 10.06
N ALA A 276 -17.16 -4.97 10.76
CA ALA A 276 -17.12 -5.78 11.97
C ALA A 276 -16.45 -7.15 11.72
N ARG A 277 -16.74 -7.79 10.59
CA ARG A 277 -16.10 -9.07 10.19
C ARG A 277 -14.61 -8.90 9.89
N HIS A 278 -14.19 -7.77 9.32
CA HIS A 278 -12.79 -7.47 9.06
C HIS A 278 -12.01 -7.29 10.35
N VAL A 279 -12.53 -6.47 11.27
CA VAL A 279 -11.95 -6.28 12.60
C VAL A 279 -11.91 -7.58 13.38
N ALA A 280 -12.99 -8.36 13.40
CA ALA A 280 -13.01 -9.67 14.06
C ALA A 280 -11.96 -10.61 13.46
N PHE A 281 -11.87 -10.70 12.13
CA PHE A 281 -10.88 -11.52 11.45
C PHE A 281 -9.44 -11.14 11.83
N PHE A 282 -9.12 -9.85 11.93
CA PHE A 282 -7.81 -9.42 12.43
C PHE A 282 -7.60 -9.85 13.89
N LEU A 283 -8.53 -9.50 14.76
CA LEU A 283 -8.40 -9.70 16.20
C LEU A 283 -8.36 -11.18 16.63
N ASP A 284 -9.06 -12.05 15.92
CA ASP A 284 -9.10 -13.50 16.20
C ASP A 284 -7.80 -14.20 15.78
N ASN A 285 -7.03 -13.59 14.89
CA ASN A 285 -5.88 -14.22 14.26
C ASN A 285 -4.54 -13.56 14.61
N ILE A 286 -4.53 -12.29 15.05
CA ILE A 286 -3.29 -11.51 15.21
C ILE A 286 -2.30 -12.14 16.20
N GLU A 287 -2.78 -12.76 17.28
CA GLU A 287 -1.91 -13.41 18.27
C GLU A 287 -1.31 -14.73 17.76
N ILE A 288 -2.05 -15.49 16.93
CA ILE A 288 -1.50 -16.66 16.25
C ILE A 288 -0.39 -16.22 15.29
N VAL A 289 -0.65 -15.18 14.49
CA VAL A 289 0.36 -14.64 13.57
C VAL A 289 1.57 -14.08 14.33
N ARG A 290 1.36 -13.43 15.48
CA ARG A 290 2.44 -12.92 16.35
C ARG A 290 3.31 -14.05 16.88
N ALA A 291 2.72 -15.11 17.43
CA ALA A 291 3.44 -16.27 17.94
C ALA A 291 4.24 -16.98 16.85
N GLU A 292 3.64 -17.13 15.66
CA GLU A 292 4.29 -17.72 14.49
C GLU A 292 5.48 -16.88 14.02
N ARG A 293 5.33 -15.55 13.99
CA ARG A 293 6.42 -14.61 13.70
C ARG A 293 7.56 -14.75 14.69
N ALA A 294 7.26 -14.78 15.99
CA ALA A 294 8.25 -14.90 17.05
C ALA A 294 9.02 -16.24 16.97
N ALA A 295 8.33 -17.35 16.72
CA ALA A 295 8.94 -18.67 16.67
C ALA A 295 9.74 -18.94 15.37
N LYS A 296 9.37 -18.30 14.26
CA LYS A 296 9.87 -18.66 12.92
C LYS A 296 10.66 -17.54 12.24
N HIS A 297 10.73 -16.37 12.86
CA HIS A 297 11.39 -15.15 12.36
C HIS A 297 10.92 -14.75 10.95
N GLN A 298 9.60 -14.74 10.75
CA GLN A 298 8.97 -14.51 9.44
C GLN A 298 7.98 -13.36 9.47
N LEU A 299 7.98 -12.57 8.38
CA LEU A 299 7.14 -11.39 8.21
C LEU A 299 6.15 -11.54 7.05
N ASP A 300 5.82 -12.76 6.64
CA ASP A 300 4.92 -13.01 5.51
C ASP A 300 3.48 -13.17 5.97
N GLY A 301 2.55 -12.83 5.07
CA GLY A 301 1.14 -13.10 5.23
C GLY A 301 0.28 -11.84 5.27
N PRO A 302 -1.04 -12.00 5.43
CA PRO A 302 -2.01 -10.92 5.30
C PRO A 302 -1.82 -9.79 6.32
N PHE A 303 -1.20 -10.07 7.48
CA PHE A 303 -0.95 -9.08 8.54
C PHE A 303 0.50 -8.63 8.66
N ALA A 304 1.36 -8.99 7.70
CA ALA A 304 2.77 -8.63 7.68
C ALA A 304 3.05 -7.15 7.98
N HIS A 305 2.25 -6.26 7.39
CA HIS A 305 2.43 -4.81 7.47
C HIS A 305 2.09 -4.26 8.86
N TYR A 306 1.19 -4.91 9.60
CA TYR A 306 0.92 -4.55 11.00
C TYR A 306 2.18 -4.68 11.87
N PHE A 307 3.04 -5.66 11.60
CA PHE A 307 4.28 -5.84 12.35
C PHE A 307 5.46 -5.01 11.81
N ARG A 308 5.25 -4.27 10.71
CA ARG A 308 6.28 -3.49 10.01
C ARG A 308 6.32 -2.05 10.54
N PHE A 309 5.15 -1.42 10.68
CA PHE A 309 4.96 -0.02 11.15
C PHE A 309 5.99 0.94 10.60
N ALA A 310 6.01 0.93 9.29
CA ALA A 310 7.21 1.19 8.56
C ALA A 310 7.07 2.38 7.64
N LEU A 311 5.91 2.40 7.02
CA LEU A 311 5.38 3.52 6.32
C LEU A 311 4.09 3.93 6.96
N LEU A 312 3.69 5.16 6.71
CA LEU A 312 2.35 5.61 7.05
C LEU A 312 1.29 4.70 6.40
N ASP A 313 1.59 4.11 5.23
CA ASP A 313 0.80 3.09 4.54
C ASP A 313 0.52 1.81 5.37
N ASP A 314 1.37 1.50 6.35
CA ASP A 314 1.22 0.33 7.22
C ASP A 314 0.29 0.56 8.38
N VAL A 315 -0.12 1.79 8.61
CA VAL A 315 -0.63 2.17 9.92
C VAL A 315 -1.95 2.91 9.79
N GLY A 316 -1.92 4.06 9.13
CA GLY A 316 -2.92 5.10 9.34
C GLY A 316 -4.35 4.66 9.06
N PRO A 317 -4.70 4.32 7.81
CA PRO A 317 -6.09 4.03 7.47
C PRO A 317 -6.70 2.81 8.19
N GLN A 318 -5.92 1.76 8.46
CA GLN A 318 -6.42 0.53 9.11
C GLN A 318 -6.66 0.76 10.59
N ALA A 319 -5.71 1.42 11.28
CA ALA A 319 -5.89 1.80 12.67
C ALA A 319 -7.12 2.71 12.81
N THR A 320 -7.24 3.70 11.91
CA THR A 320 -8.37 4.64 11.86
C THR A 320 -9.71 3.91 11.73
N ALA A 321 -9.85 3.02 10.74
CA ALA A 321 -11.10 2.28 10.51
C ALA A 321 -11.50 1.39 11.71
N MET A 322 -10.52 0.76 12.37
CA MET A 322 -10.77 -0.08 13.53
C MET A 322 -11.29 0.72 14.73
N ILE A 323 -10.75 1.93 14.95
CA ILE A 323 -11.20 2.84 16.02
C ILE A 323 -12.59 3.39 15.71
N GLU A 324 -12.85 3.75 14.45
CA GLU A 324 -14.15 4.24 14.00
C GLU A 324 -15.25 3.22 14.22
N TRP A 325 -15.01 1.97 13.84
CA TRP A 325 -15.95 0.89 14.11
C TRP A 325 -16.16 0.70 15.62
N ASN A 326 -15.09 0.65 16.40
CA ASN A 326 -15.21 0.48 17.86
C ASN A 326 -15.98 1.64 18.52
N ALA A 327 -15.80 2.87 18.04
CA ALA A 327 -16.46 4.05 18.59
C ALA A 327 -17.99 4.05 18.37
N ARG A 328 -18.47 3.39 17.30
CA ARG A 328 -19.90 3.20 16.99
C ARG A 328 -20.60 2.23 17.92
N LEU A 329 -19.85 1.31 18.55
CA LEU A 329 -20.42 0.35 19.48
C LEU A 329 -20.90 1.05 20.77
N PRO A 330 -21.99 0.55 21.38
CA PRO A 330 -22.35 0.94 22.75
C PRO A 330 -21.14 0.78 23.67
N GLU A 331 -20.94 1.68 24.62
CA GLU A 331 -19.74 1.72 25.48
C GLU A 331 -19.41 0.36 26.11
N ARG A 332 -20.42 -0.36 26.63
CA ARG A 332 -20.30 -1.71 27.21
C ARG A 332 -19.83 -2.81 26.24
N SER A 333 -19.98 -2.57 24.94
CA SER A 333 -19.64 -3.50 23.86
C SER A 333 -18.33 -3.15 23.17
N ARG A 334 -17.70 -2.03 23.53
CA ARG A 334 -16.41 -1.63 22.96
C ARG A 334 -15.34 -2.65 23.29
N VAL A 335 -14.51 -2.97 22.30
CA VAL A 335 -13.43 -3.94 22.43
C VAL A 335 -12.20 -3.24 23.03
N ALA A 336 -12.02 -3.37 24.34
CA ALA A 336 -10.97 -2.67 25.09
C ALA A 336 -9.54 -2.89 24.56
N ARG A 337 -9.26 -4.07 23.97
CA ARG A 337 -7.92 -4.36 23.40
C ARG A 337 -7.60 -3.56 22.12
N ILE A 338 -8.58 -2.95 21.46
CA ILE A 338 -8.32 -2.16 20.24
C ILE A 338 -7.37 -1.00 20.57
N ASP A 339 -7.61 -0.30 21.68
CA ASP A 339 -6.77 0.83 22.10
C ASP A 339 -5.31 0.44 22.31
N ALA A 340 -5.07 -0.75 22.86
CA ALA A 340 -3.72 -1.29 23.03
C ALA A 340 -3.06 -1.70 21.70
N LEU A 341 -3.84 -2.15 20.71
CA LEU A 341 -3.32 -2.54 19.39
C LEU A 341 -3.02 -1.33 18.49
N ILE A 342 -3.72 -0.21 18.69
CA ILE A 342 -3.53 1.04 17.93
C ILE A 342 -2.51 1.99 18.54
N ALA A 343 -2.22 1.89 19.85
CA ALA A 343 -1.27 2.83 20.47
C ALA A 343 0.09 2.84 19.76
N PRO A 344 0.69 1.67 19.43
CA PRO A 344 1.92 1.63 18.63
C PRO A 344 1.77 2.23 17.24
N ALA A 345 0.56 2.19 16.66
CA ALA A 345 0.26 2.80 15.37
C ALA A 345 0.30 4.35 15.46
N ILE A 346 -0.29 4.94 16.49
CA ILE A 346 -0.22 6.40 16.71
C ILE A 346 1.23 6.82 16.95
N ASP A 347 1.97 6.10 17.80
CA ASP A 347 3.38 6.38 18.08
C ASP A 347 4.24 6.25 16.82
N ALA A 348 3.98 5.25 15.97
CA ALA A 348 4.66 5.09 14.70
C ALA A 348 4.41 6.26 13.74
N ILE A 349 3.17 6.77 13.65
CA ILE A 349 2.84 7.93 12.81
C ILE A 349 3.54 9.19 13.34
N LEU A 350 3.56 9.41 14.65
CA LEU A 350 4.20 10.59 15.24
C LEU A 350 5.73 10.54 15.13
N GLY A 351 6.31 9.34 15.23
CA GLY A 351 7.74 9.06 15.21
C GLY A 351 8.34 8.79 13.83
N VAL A 352 7.60 9.03 12.73
CA VAL A 352 8.18 8.92 11.38
C VAL A 352 9.34 9.90 11.18
N PRO A 353 10.26 9.61 10.24
CA PRO A 353 11.29 10.57 9.82
C PRO A 353 10.68 11.92 9.45
N ARG A 354 11.42 13.01 9.71
CA ARG A 354 10.95 14.38 9.49
C ARG A 354 12.05 15.27 8.94
N LEU A 355 11.65 16.23 8.11
CA LEU A 355 12.51 17.35 7.75
C LEU A 355 12.80 18.24 8.98
N ALA A 356 13.77 19.15 8.83
CA ALA A 356 14.14 20.10 9.88
C ALA A 356 12.98 21.00 10.37
N ASP A 357 11.99 21.28 9.52
CA ASP A 357 10.78 22.03 9.89
C ASP A 357 9.67 21.15 10.53
N GLY A 358 9.96 19.87 10.71
CA GLY A 358 9.06 18.88 11.30
C GLY A 358 8.04 18.29 10.32
N THR A 359 8.17 18.50 9.01
CA THR A 359 7.33 17.85 8.00
C THR A 359 7.57 16.34 7.99
N MET A 360 6.52 15.52 8.03
CA MET A 360 6.66 14.06 7.88
C MET A 360 7.30 13.71 6.54
N ALA A 361 8.25 12.77 6.56
CA ALA A 361 9.00 12.34 5.39
C ALA A 361 9.27 10.83 5.44
N ARG A 362 9.59 10.27 4.29
CA ARG A 362 10.15 8.93 4.13
C ARG A 362 11.67 9.01 4.03
N LEU A 363 12.38 7.94 4.33
CA LEU A 363 13.83 7.87 4.07
C LEU A 363 14.16 7.37 2.65
N THR A 364 13.12 7.20 1.83
CA THR A 364 13.20 6.63 0.48
C THR A 364 12.35 7.42 -0.52
N PRO A 365 12.70 7.39 -1.82
CA PRO A 365 13.86 6.70 -2.39
C PRO A 365 15.19 7.45 -2.12
N SER A 366 15.13 8.65 -1.53
CA SER A 366 16.27 9.44 -1.08
C SER A 366 16.07 9.89 0.36
N ARG A 367 17.16 10.25 1.04
CA ARG A 367 17.14 10.80 2.41
C ARG A 367 16.11 11.93 2.49
N HIS A 368 15.15 11.76 3.39
CA HIS A 368 13.97 12.61 3.58
C HIS A 368 13.28 13.03 2.29
N THR A 369 12.32 12.21 1.86
CA THR A 369 11.42 12.51 0.75
C THR A 369 10.01 12.71 1.29
N ILE A 370 9.38 13.84 0.97
CA ILE A 370 7.95 14.03 1.23
C ILE A 370 7.18 13.38 0.08
N TRP A 371 6.20 12.54 0.40
CA TRP A 371 5.26 11.98 -0.57
C TRP A 371 3.88 12.58 -0.33
N ALA A 372 3.22 13.09 -1.36
CA ALA A 372 1.89 13.69 -1.24
C ALA A 372 0.86 12.75 -0.59
N ASP A 373 0.96 11.45 -0.87
CA ASP A 373 0.12 10.38 -0.31
C ASP A 373 0.16 10.36 1.23
N ASP A 374 1.32 10.66 1.84
CA ASP A 374 1.54 10.62 3.28
C ASP A 374 0.69 11.62 4.05
N LEU A 375 0.17 12.66 3.38
CA LEU A 375 -0.78 13.56 4.03
C LEU A 375 -2.08 12.84 4.40
N TYR A 376 -2.55 11.93 3.54
CA TYR A 376 -3.71 11.10 3.86
C TYR A 376 -3.34 9.97 4.81
N MET A 377 -2.21 9.29 4.55
CA MET A 377 -1.82 8.14 5.37
C MET A 377 -1.50 8.54 6.82
N GLY A 378 -0.82 9.67 7.02
CA GLY A 378 -0.47 10.20 8.34
C GLY A 378 -1.49 11.18 8.89
N ALA A 379 -1.53 12.40 8.35
CA ALA A 379 -2.26 13.51 8.96
C ALA A 379 -3.79 13.30 8.99
N ALA A 380 -4.39 12.75 7.93
CA ALA A 380 -5.82 12.44 7.94
C ALA A 380 -6.16 11.32 8.95
N SER A 381 -5.25 10.37 9.17
CA SER A 381 -5.40 9.36 10.22
C SER A 381 -5.31 10.00 11.61
N LEU A 382 -4.32 10.86 11.84
CA LEU A 382 -4.17 11.59 13.11
C LEU A 382 -5.41 12.40 13.48
N VAL A 383 -5.99 13.14 12.52
CA VAL A 383 -7.15 13.99 12.82
C VAL A 383 -8.40 13.17 13.15
N ARG A 384 -8.61 12.03 12.46
CA ARG A 384 -9.74 11.14 12.69
C ARG A 384 -9.61 10.41 14.03
N ILE A 385 -8.43 9.85 14.30
CA ILE A 385 -8.11 9.21 15.59
C ILE A 385 -8.20 10.22 16.73
N GLY A 386 -7.61 11.40 16.57
CA GLY A 386 -7.60 12.45 17.58
C GLY A 386 -9.00 12.95 17.93
N THR A 387 -9.89 13.03 16.95
CA THR A 387 -11.29 13.39 17.18
C THR A 387 -11.99 12.35 18.05
N LEU A 388 -11.82 11.07 17.74
CA LEU A 388 -12.48 9.96 18.45
C LEU A 388 -11.90 9.73 19.85
N MET A 389 -10.60 10.00 20.04
CA MET A 389 -9.91 9.84 21.32
C MET A 389 -9.84 11.13 22.14
N HIS A 390 -10.47 12.22 21.68
CA HIS A 390 -10.42 13.55 22.32
C HIS A 390 -8.98 14.05 22.57
N ARG A 391 -8.12 13.92 21.56
CA ARG A 391 -6.70 14.30 21.58
C ARG A 391 -6.46 15.54 20.68
N PRO A 392 -6.61 16.78 21.20
CA PRO A 392 -6.48 17.99 20.41
C PRO A 392 -5.07 18.18 19.83
N ASP A 393 -4.04 17.66 20.49
CA ASP A 393 -2.66 17.66 20.01
C ASP A 393 -2.49 16.94 18.67
N LEU A 394 -3.31 15.90 18.39
CA LEU A 394 -3.31 15.21 17.11
C LEU A 394 -4.02 16.02 16.01
N LEU A 395 -5.00 16.85 16.39
CA LEU A 395 -5.66 17.77 15.46
C LEU A 395 -4.72 18.90 15.07
N ASP A 396 -4.01 19.48 16.05
CA ASP A 396 -3.00 20.51 15.85
C ASP A 396 -1.88 20.01 14.94
N GLU A 397 -1.34 18.80 15.21
CA GLU A 397 -0.31 18.20 14.36
C GLU A 397 -0.81 17.93 12.94
N ALA A 398 -2.05 17.42 12.78
CA ALA A 398 -2.61 17.19 11.45
C ALA A 398 -2.76 18.49 10.65
N ALA A 399 -3.25 19.56 11.28
CA ALA A 399 -3.36 20.88 10.65
C ALA A 399 -2.00 21.43 10.23
N ARG A 400 -1.01 21.31 11.12
CA ARG A 400 0.38 21.72 10.86
C ARG A 400 0.97 20.97 9.67
N GLN A 401 0.81 19.65 9.61
CA GLN A 401 1.30 18.85 8.49
C GLN A 401 0.66 19.24 7.16
N ALA A 402 -0.65 19.54 7.13
CA ALA A 402 -1.31 19.96 5.90
C ALA A 402 -0.72 21.27 5.32
N LEU A 403 -0.37 22.23 6.18
CA LEU A 403 0.27 23.49 5.76
C LEU A 403 1.74 23.32 5.37
N LEU A 404 2.45 22.37 5.99
CA LEU A 404 3.83 22.05 5.64
C LEU A 404 3.92 21.31 4.31
N PHE A 405 3.06 20.33 4.08
CA PHE A 405 2.95 19.64 2.79
C PHE A 405 2.57 20.62 1.67
N ASP A 406 1.66 21.57 1.95
CA ASP A 406 1.34 22.66 1.03
C ASP A 406 2.56 23.44 0.58
N ARG A 407 3.44 23.78 1.52
CA ARG A 407 4.66 24.55 1.25
C ARG A 407 5.66 23.82 0.35
N HIS A 408 5.83 22.51 0.54
CA HIS A 408 6.86 21.75 -0.16
C HIS A 408 6.40 21.19 -1.52
N LEU A 409 5.12 20.80 -1.62
CA LEU A 409 4.62 20.05 -2.78
C LEU A 409 3.88 20.90 -3.80
N ARG A 410 3.35 22.08 -3.42
CA ARG A 410 2.57 22.90 -4.34
C ARG A 410 3.47 23.56 -5.38
N ASP A 411 3.11 23.42 -6.65
CA ASP A 411 3.65 24.22 -7.74
C ASP A 411 2.95 25.58 -7.79
N ASP A 412 3.65 26.66 -7.41
CA ASP A 412 3.09 28.01 -7.38
C ASP A 412 2.59 28.50 -8.75
N ARG A 413 3.02 27.89 -9.86
CA ARG A 413 2.57 28.27 -11.20
C ARG A 413 1.20 27.70 -11.55
N SER A 414 0.98 26.41 -11.26
CA SER A 414 -0.26 25.71 -11.61
C SER A 414 -1.26 25.61 -10.45
N GLY A 415 -0.78 25.71 -9.21
CA GLY A 415 -1.55 25.40 -7.99
C GLY A 415 -1.77 23.90 -7.76
N LEU A 416 -1.22 23.04 -8.62
CA LEU A 416 -1.23 21.58 -8.49
C LEU A 416 -0.05 21.12 -7.62
N TYR A 417 -0.05 19.86 -7.20
CA TYR A 417 0.95 19.31 -6.29
C TYR A 417 1.82 18.31 -7.03
N PHE A 418 3.14 18.42 -6.84
CA PHE A 418 4.06 17.38 -7.25
C PHE A 418 3.83 16.11 -6.42
N HIS A 419 4.13 14.94 -6.99
CA HIS A 419 3.98 13.66 -6.28
C HIS A 419 4.86 13.61 -5.02
N GLY A 420 6.08 14.14 -5.09
CA GLY A 420 6.93 14.28 -3.92
C GLY A 420 7.92 15.45 -3.99
N TRP A 421 8.72 15.57 -2.94
CA TRP A 421 9.78 16.55 -2.77
C TRP A 421 10.99 15.93 -2.07
N PHE A 422 12.19 16.24 -2.54
CA PHE A 422 13.44 15.61 -2.10
C PHE A 422 14.32 16.59 -1.33
N GLU A 423 14.69 16.26 -0.08
CA GLU A 423 15.61 17.07 0.72
C GLU A 423 16.99 17.17 0.07
N THR A 424 17.50 16.06 -0.46
CA THR A 424 18.86 15.96 -1.01
C THR A 424 19.13 16.93 -2.16
N THR A 425 18.11 17.25 -2.95
CA THR A 425 18.21 18.18 -4.08
C THR A 425 17.44 19.48 -3.84
N ALA A 426 16.78 19.59 -2.68
CA ALA A 426 15.84 20.67 -2.35
C ALA A 426 14.84 20.96 -3.49
N SER A 427 14.32 19.91 -4.14
CA SER A 427 13.53 20.04 -5.36
C SER A 427 12.30 19.13 -5.37
N PRO A 428 11.20 19.54 -6.04
CA PRO A 428 10.07 18.66 -6.26
C PRO A 428 10.41 17.52 -7.21
N SER A 429 9.57 16.48 -7.20
CA SER A 429 9.52 15.43 -8.22
C SER A 429 9.06 15.95 -9.58
N SER A 430 9.16 15.13 -10.61
CA SER A 430 8.89 15.52 -12.00
C SER A 430 7.42 15.82 -12.31
N SER A 431 6.47 15.07 -11.72
CA SER A 431 5.09 15.03 -12.21
C SER A 431 4.04 15.38 -11.14
N LYS A 432 2.96 16.02 -11.57
CA LYS A 432 1.75 16.23 -10.75
C LYS A 432 0.79 15.06 -10.92
N TRP A 433 1.16 13.93 -10.31
CA TRP A 433 0.39 12.70 -10.40
C TRP A 433 -1.01 12.86 -9.78
N ALA A 434 -2.04 12.39 -10.50
CA ALA A 434 -3.43 12.64 -10.17
C ALA A 434 -3.86 12.06 -8.82
N ARG A 435 -3.53 10.79 -8.52
CA ARG A 435 -3.98 10.17 -7.27
C ARG A 435 -3.29 10.75 -6.03
N ALA A 436 -2.00 11.10 -6.12
CA ALA A 436 -1.31 11.86 -5.07
C ALA A 436 -2.02 13.19 -4.73
N ASN A 437 -2.44 13.93 -5.76
CA ASN A 437 -3.26 15.14 -5.57
C ASN A 437 -4.63 14.81 -4.95
N GLY A 438 -5.23 13.68 -5.33
CA GLY A 438 -6.49 13.19 -4.77
C GLY A 438 -6.38 12.89 -3.27
N TRP A 439 -5.34 12.18 -2.84
CA TRP A 439 -5.05 11.95 -1.41
C TRP A 439 -4.83 13.25 -0.67
N THR A 440 -4.09 14.19 -1.26
CA THR A 440 -3.87 15.53 -0.68
C THR A 440 -5.19 16.28 -0.47
N MET A 441 -6.10 16.25 -1.45
CA MET A 441 -7.42 16.89 -1.34
C MET A 441 -8.30 16.23 -0.28
N LEU A 442 -8.35 14.89 -0.25
CA LEU A 442 -9.12 14.17 0.77
C LEU A 442 -8.56 14.41 2.16
N ALA A 443 -7.24 14.46 2.34
CA ALA A 443 -6.64 14.72 3.65
C ALA A 443 -7.00 16.11 4.18
N LYS A 444 -6.86 17.16 3.35
CA LYS A 444 -7.29 18.52 3.72
C LYS A 444 -8.77 18.58 4.06
N LEU A 445 -9.62 17.88 3.29
CA LEU A 445 -11.05 17.77 3.58
C LEU A 445 -11.28 17.16 4.98
N GLN A 446 -10.68 16.00 5.27
CA GLN A 446 -10.87 15.32 6.56
C GLN A 446 -10.39 16.19 7.73
N ILE A 447 -9.26 16.90 7.56
CA ILE A 447 -8.74 17.80 8.57
C ILE A 447 -9.70 18.98 8.79
N LEU A 448 -10.13 19.67 7.74
CA LEU A 448 -11.08 20.79 7.84
C LEU A 448 -12.45 20.39 8.43
N LYS A 449 -12.89 19.15 8.20
CA LYS A 449 -14.12 18.60 8.79
C LYS A 449 -14.01 18.47 10.30
N ALA A 450 -12.84 18.09 10.80
CA ALA A 450 -12.61 17.77 12.21
C ALA A 450 -12.12 18.96 13.05
N LEU A 451 -11.43 19.94 12.45
CA LEU A 451 -10.92 21.09 13.21
C LEU A 451 -12.07 21.87 13.87
N PRO A 452 -11.86 22.43 15.08
CA PRO A 452 -12.73 23.44 15.67
C PRO A 452 -12.90 24.66 14.74
N ALA A 453 -14.02 25.38 14.88
CA ALA A 453 -14.31 26.54 14.05
C ALA A 453 -13.31 27.70 14.25
N ASP A 454 -12.77 27.82 15.47
CA ASP A 454 -11.82 28.82 15.93
C ASP A 454 -10.35 28.37 15.90
N HIS A 455 -10.07 27.17 15.37
CA HIS A 455 -8.70 26.67 15.25
C HIS A 455 -7.84 27.62 14.39
N PRO A 456 -6.64 28.04 14.86
CA PRO A 456 -5.85 29.11 14.23
C PRO A 456 -5.45 28.81 12.78
N ASP A 457 -5.16 27.54 12.45
CA ASP A 457 -4.76 27.14 11.10
C ASP A 457 -5.93 26.93 10.13
N ARG A 458 -7.18 26.88 10.62
CA ARG A 458 -8.36 26.59 9.80
C ARG A 458 -8.50 27.56 8.61
N PRO A 459 -8.36 28.90 8.77
CA PRO A 459 -8.47 29.82 7.64
C PRO A 459 -7.39 29.62 6.58
N ALA A 460 -6.15 29.31 6.98
CA ALA A 460 -5.05 29.04 6.05
C ALA A 460 -5.31 27.75 5.28
N LEU A 461 -5.73 26.70 5.98
CA LEU A 461 -6.04 25.41 5.37
C LEU A 461 -7.23 25.49 4.41
N GLN A 462 -8.27 26.26 4.75
CA GLN A 462 -9.42 26.47 3.86
C GLN A 462 -9.01 27.23 2.58
N ARG A 463 -8.10 28.21 2.67
CA ARG A 463 -7.52 28.87 1.49
C ARG A 463 -6.70 27.91 0.63
N ALA A 464 -5.85 27.08 1.25
CA ALA A 464 -5.07 26.08 0.53
C ALA A 464 -5.96 25.03 -0.16
N PHE A 465 -7.04 24.61 0.49
CA PHE A 465 -8.05 23.72 -0.09
C PHE A 465 -8.76 24.36 -1.29
N ALA A 466 -9.22 25.61 -1.16
CA ALA A 466 -9.89 26.32 -2.25
C ALA A 466 -8.97 26.61 -3.45
N ALA A 467 -7.69 26.92 -3.19
CA ALA A 467 -6.68 27.11 -4.23
C ALA A 467 -6.43 25.80 -5.00
N HIS A 468 -6.26 24.68 -4.29
CA HIS A 468 -6.06 23.36 -4.90
C HIS A 468 -7.30 22.92 -5.72
N ALA A 469 -8.51 23.12 -5.18
CA ALA A 469 -9.75 22.87 -5.92
C ALA A 469 -9.83 23.70 -7.21
N SER A 470 -9.43 24.97 -7.15
CA SER A 470 -9.41 25.86 -8.33
C SER A 470 -8.42 25.40 -9.40
N ALA A 471 -7.22 24.96 -8.99
CA ALA A 471 -6.23 24.38 -9.89
C ALA A 471 -6.74 23.10 -10.56
N LEU A 472 -7.36 22.20 -9.78
CA LEU A 472 -7.96 20.97 -10.29
C LEU A 472 -9.11 21.27 -11.26
N LYS A 473 -9.97 22.25 -10.97
CA LYS A 473 -11.00 22.69 -11.93
C LYS A 473 -10.41 23.09 -13.28
N ALA A 474 -9.27 23.79 -13.28
CA ALA A 474 -8.60 24.19 -14.53
C ALA A 474 -8.01 23.00 -15.30
N ALA A 475 -7.64 21.92 -14.60
CA ALA A 475 -7.09 20.69 -15.18
C ALA A 475 -8.14 19.65 -15.62
N GLN A 476 -9.44 19.90 -15.44
CA GLN A 476 -10.48 18.93 -15.81
C GLN A 476 -10.54 18.73 -17.32
N SER A 477 -10.49 17.49 -17.79
CA SER A 477 -10.62 17.18 -19.21
C SER A 477 -12.06 17.42 -19.72
N PRO A 478 -12.26 17.57 -21.04
CA PRO A 478 -13.60 17.63 -21.64
C PRO A 478 -14.49 16.42 -21.35
N ASP A 479 -13.89 15.25 -21.07
CA ASP A 479 -14.61 14.02 -20.67
C ASP A 479 -15.19 14.12 -19.25
N GLY A 480 -14.74 15.09 -18.45
CA GLY A 480 -15.13 15.28 -17.05
C GLY A 480 -14.18 14.61 -16.06
N ARG A 481 -13.34 13.67 -16.51
CA ARG A 481 -12.26 13.06 -15.72
C ARG A 481 -10.99 13.91 -15.73
N TRP A 482 -10.01 13.51 -14.93
CA TRP A 482 -8.65 14.05 -14.93
C TRP A 482 -7.66 13.05 -15.51
N HIS A 483 -6.62 13.59 -16.14
CA HIS A 483 -5.50 12.84 -16.67
C HIS A 483 -4.61 12.31 -15.54
N GLN A 484 -3.97 11.16 -15.76
CA GLN A 484 -3.05 10.49 -14.83
C GLN A 484 -1.95 11.44 -14.37
N VAL A 485 -1.44 12.29 -15.26
CA VAL A 485 -0.66 13.48 -14.92
C VAL A 485 -1.49 14.71 -15.25
N LEU A 486 -1.75 15.54 -14.24
CA LEU A 486 -2.83 16.53 -14.28
C LEU A 486 -2.62 17.66 -15.31
N ASP A 487 -1.37 18.02 -15.58
CA ASP A 487 -1.00 19.04 -16.55
C ASP A 487 -0.47 18.47 -17.87
N ASN A 488 -0.65 17.17 -18.10
CA ASN A 488 -0.28 16.49 -19.35
C ASN A 488 -1.47 15.71 -19.93
N GLN A 489 -2.10 16.31 -20.95
CA GLN A 489 -3.31 15.79 -21.61
C GLN A 489 -3.06 14.57 -22.50
N ASP A 490 -1.80 14.21 -22.77
CA ASP A 490 -1.45 13.01 -23.53
C ASP A 490 -1.50 11.74 -22.67
N THR A 491 -1.62 11.89 -21.34
CA THR A 491 -1.74 10.76 -20.43
C THR A 491 -3.18 10.25 -20.34
N TYR A 492 -3.39 8.97 -19.98
CA TYR A 492 -4.74 8.42 -19.88
C TYR A 492 -5.57 9.07 -18.76
N LEU A 493 -6.91 8.98 -18.85
CA LEU A 493 -7.82 9.47 -17.81
C LEU A 493 -7.94 8.47 -16.66
N GLU A 494 -7.82 8.94 -15.42
CA GLU A 494 -7.72 8.08 -14.22
C GLU A 494 -8.97 8.22 -13.32
N THR A 495 -9.56 7.09 -12.96
CA THR A 495 -10.87 7.05 -12.28
C THR A 495 -10.78 7.36 -10.79
N SER A 496 -9.77 6.86 -10.07
CA SER A 496 -9.71 6.98 -8.62
C SER A 496 -9.46 8.43 -8.16
N ALA A 497 -8.52 9.13 -8.79
CA ALA A 497 -8.24 10.54 -8.59
C ALA A 497 -9.45 11.40 -8.95
N THR A 498 -10.12 11.11 -10.07
CA THR A 498 -11.36 11.82 -10.44
C THR A 498 -12.41 11.70 -9.33
N ALA A 499 -12.62 10.48 -8.80
CA ALA A 499 -13.56 10.27 -7.70
C ALA A 499 -13.16 11.06 -6.44
N MET A 500 -11.87 11.12 -6.10
CA MET A 500 -11.37 11.91 -4.97
C MET A 500 -11.61 13.42 -5.14
N PHE A 501 -11.37 13.94 -6.35
CA PHE A 501 -11.61 15.36 -6.65
C PHE A 501 -13.09 15.70 -6.58
N VAL A 502 -13.94 14.84 -7.14
CA VAL A 502 -15.40 14.98 -7.06
C VAL A 502 -15.86 14.96 -5.61
N ALA A 503 -15.39 14.00 -4.81
CA ALA A 503 -15.74 13.89 -3.39
C ALA A 503 -15.36 15.17 -2.63
N ALA A 504 -14.12 15.63 -2.79
CA ALA A 504 -13.62 16.81 -2.10
C ALA A 504 -14.35 18.10 -2.52
N MET A 505 -14.55 18.30 -3.83
CA MET A 505 -15.25 19.50 -4.33
C MET A 505 -16.73 19.51 -3.92
N ALA A 506 -17.41 18.35 -3.98
CA ALA A 506 -18.81 18.23 -3.57
C ALA A 506 -18.99 18.56 -2.09
N GLU A 507 -18.18 17.98 -1.20
CA GLU A 507 -18.16 18.32 0.22
C GLU A 507 -17.78 19.80 0.47
N GLY A 508 -16.80 20.32 -0.27
CA GLY A 508 -16.39 21.72 -0.19
C GLY A 508 -17.51 22.69 -0.53
N VAL A 509 -18.34 22.37 -1.53
CA VAL A 509 -19.53 23.15 -1.89
C VAL A 509 -20.62 23.04 -0.82
N THR A 510 -20.94 21.81 -0.39
CA THR A 510 -21.97 21.55 0.65
C THR A 510 -21.65 22.30 1.96
N ARG A 511 -20.36 22.42 2.29
CA ARG A 511 -19.87 23.14 3.49
C ARG A 511 -19.65 24.64 3.26
N ARG A 512 -19.94 25.15 2.06
CA ARG A 512 -19.75 26.55 1.65
C ARG A 512 -18.30 27.02 1.72
N TRP A 513 -17.33 26.11 1.61
CA TRP A 513 -15.91 26.43 1.48
C TRP A 513 -15.53 26.76 0.03
N LEU A 514 -16.30 26.23 -0.92
CA LEU A 514 -16.19 26.47 -2.35
C LEU A 514 -17.47 27.14 -2.87
N ASP A 515 -17.32 28.01 -3.87
CA ASP A 515 -18.45 28.64 -4.53
C ASP A 515 -19.20 27.63 -5.42
N ALA A 516 -20.48 27.41 -5.10
CA ALA A 516 -21.32 26.46 -5.82
C ALA A 516 -21.47 26.80 -7.31
N ALA A 517 -21.60 28.08 -7.70
CA ALA A 517 -21.76 28.44 -9.11
C ALA A 517 -20.53 28.05 -9.95
N THR A 518 -19.34 28.13 -9.35
CA THR A 518 -18.07 27.77 -9.95
C THR A 518 -17.86 26.25 -10.03
N PHE A 519 -18.24 25.51 -8.99
CA PHE A 519 -17.88 24.09 -8.85
C PHE A 519 -19.00 23.11 -9.17
N ASP A 520 -20.28 23.49 -9.13
CA ASP A 520 -21.40 22.61 -9.47
C ASP A 520 -21.24 21.94 -10.86
N PRO A 521 -20.85 22.66 -11.93
CA PRO A 521 -20.65 22.04 -13.25
C PRO A 521 -19.46 21.07 -13.28
N VAL A 522 -18.41 21.36 -12.50
CA VAL A 522 -17.19 20.54 -12.41
C VAL A 522 -17.52 19.20 -11.74
N ILE A 523 -18.22 19.27 -10.61
CA ILE A 523 -18.71 18.12 -9.84
C ILE A 523 -19.64 17.26 -10.69
N ALA A 524 -20.63 17.89 -11.35
CA ALA A 524 -21.60 17.19 -12.18
C ALA A 524 -20.94 16.39 -13.31
N ARG A 525 -20.01 17.00 -14.05
CA ARG A 525 -19.28 16.32 -15.14
C ARG A 525 -18.38 15.21 -14.60
N GLY A 526 -17.66 15.47 -13.51
CA GLY A 526 -16.78 14.49 -12.89
C GLY A 526 -17.56 13.26 -12.40
N TRP A 527 -18.66 13.47 -11.67
CA TRP A 527 -19.53 12.40 -11.21
C TRP A 527 -20.11 11.58 -12.37
N ALA A 528 -20.64 12.26 -13.40
CA ALA A 528 -21.21 11.59 -14.56
C ALA A 528 -20.17 10.73 -15.32
N ALA A 529 -18.90 11.13 -15.31
CA ALA A 529 -17.82 10.38 -15.95
C ALA A 529 -17.36 9.19 -15.09
N VAL A 530 -17.22 9.38 -13.77
CA VAL A 530 -16.85 8.33 -12.81
C VAL A 530 -17.90 7.24 -12.71
N ALA A 531 -19.19 7.60 -12.64
CA ALA A 531 -20.27 6.63 -12.55
C ALA A 531 -20.33 5.70 -13.78
N LYS A 532 -19.91 6.17 -14.96
CA LYS A 532 -19.80 5.34 -16.17
C LYS A 532 -18.69 4.29 -16.12
N GLN A 533 -17.73 4.42 -15.19
CA GLN A 533 -16.65 3.45 -15.00
C GLN A 533 -17.07 2.26 -14.12
N VAL A 534 -18.27 2.30 -13.54
CA VAL A 534 -18.81 1.22 -12.72
C VAL A 534 -19.56 0.25 -13.63
N ARG A 535 -19.07 -0.99 -13.70
CA ARG A 535 -19.70 -2.06 -14.47
C ARG A 535 -21.00 -2.52 -13.81
N PRO A 536 -21.89 -3.21 -14.56
CA PRO A 536 -23.11 -3.79 -14.01
C PRO A 536 -22.89 -4.77 -12.84
N ASP A 537 -21.70 -5.36 -12.73
CA ASP A 537 -21.32 -6.27 -11.64
C ASP A 537 -20.60 -5.56 -10.47
N GLY A 538 -20.60 -4.23 -10.44
CA GLY A 538 -20.00 -3.41 -9.38
C GLY A 538 -18.49 -3.22 -9.49
N ARG A 539 -17.81 -3.85 -10.45
CA ARG A 539 -16.37 -3.65 -10.66
C ARG A 539 -16.09 -2.30 -11.31
N VAL A 540 -15.00 -1.66 -10.92
CA VAL A 540 -14.63 -0.31 -11.37
C VAL A 540 -13.46 -0.34 -12.37
N GLU A 541 -13.62 0.34 -13.50
CA GLU A 541 -12.59 0.51 -14.53
C GLU A 541 -11.70 1.76 -14.29
N GLY A 542 -10.55 1.80 -14.96
CA GLY A 542 -9.73 3.02 -15.02
C GLY A 542 -8.95 3.36 -13.75
N ILE A 543 -8.76 2.42 -12.82
CA ILE A 543 -7.96 2.63 -11.62
C ILE A 543 -6.51 2.23 -11.88
N VAL A 544 -5.56 3.15 -11.66
CA VAL A 544 -4.12 2.85 -11.81
C VAL A 544 -3.59 1.97 -10.67
N VAL A 545 -2.62 1.11 -10.96
CA VAL A 545 -1.91 0.28 -9.95
C VAL A 545 -1.05 1.14 -9.00
N GLY A 546 -0.42 0.53 -7.99
CA GLY A 546 0.39 1.25 -7.01
C GLY A 546 1.58 1.88 -7.73
N THR A 547 1.82 3.16 -7.50
CA THR A 547 2.76 3.94 -8.29
C THR A 547 3.70 4.67 -7.34
N PRO A 548 5.02 4.41 -7.40
CA PRO A 548 6.00 5.17 -6.63
C PRO A 548 6.24 6.54 -7.25
N ILE A 549 7.10 7.36 -6.63
CA ILE A 549 7.63 8.54 -7.33
C ILE A 549 8.48 8.06 -8.51
N LEU A 550 8.07 8.44 -9.72
CA LEU A 550 8.71 8.10 -10.99
C LEU A 550 9.42 9.32 -11.59
N SER A 551 10.27 9.08 -12.58
CA SER A 551 11.23 10.09 -13.08
C SER A 551 10.61 11.09 -14.05
N ASN A 552 9.50 10.76 -14.70
CA ASN A 552 8.85 11.59 -15.73
C ASN A 552 7.41 11.15 -16.00
N ASP A 553 6.65 11.98 -16.73
CA ASP A 553 5.25 11.73 -17.08
C ASP A 553 5.02 10.44 -17.88
N ASP A 554 5.95 10.08 -18.76
CA ASP A 554 5.84 8.86 -19.58
C ASP A 554 5.85 7.60 -18.70
N GLU A 555 6.67 7.58 -17.65
CA GLU A 555 6.69 6.50 -16.67
C GLU A 555 5.38 6.42 -15.87
N TYR A 556 4.78 7.56 -15.51
CA TYR A 556 3.44 7.59 -14.89
C TYR A 556 2.35 7.12 -15.85
N ASN A 557 2.45 7.47 -17.13
CA ASN A 557 1.52 7.06 -18.18
C ASN A 557 1.68 5.58 -18.57
N ALA A 558 2.87 5.00 -18.37
CA ALA A 558 3.12 3.58 -18.57
C ALA A 558 2.58 2.69 -17.44
N GLN A 559 2.15 3.28 -16.31
CA GLN A 559 1.59 2.52 -15.20
C GLN A 559 0.29 1.81 -15.60
N LYS A 560 0.16 0.56 -15.17
CA LYS A 560 -0.98 -0.28 -15.53
C LYS A 560 -2.26 0.21 -14.89
N ILE A 561 -3.35 0.13 -15.65
CA ILE A 561 -4.71 0.22 -15.13
C ILE A 561 -5.19 -1.20 -14.80
N ARG A 562 -5.85 -1.34 -13.66
CA ARG A 562 -6.38 -2.62 -13.21
C ARG A 562 -7.87 -2.51 -12.92
N LEU A 563 -8.63 -3.45 -13.47
CA LEU A 563 -10.04 -3.60 -13.14
C LEU A 563 -10.21 -3.91 -11.65
N ASN A 564 -11.08 -3.16 -10.99
CA ASN A 564 -11.44 -3.31 -9.59
C ASN A 564 -10.24 -3.23 -8.64
N ASP A 565 -9.25 -2.41 -8.96
CA ASP A 565 -8.10 -2.23 -8.11
C ASP A 565 -8.50 -1.63 -6.74
N PRO A 566 -8.16 -2.28 -5.61
CA PRO A 566 -8.68 -1.90 -4.30
C PRO A 566 -8.23 -0.50 -3.87
N ARG A 567 -7.12 0.02 -4.40
CA ARG A 567 -6.57 1.34 -4.04
C ARG A 567 -7.45 2.51 -4.50
N GLY A 568 -8.40 2.28 -5.40
CA GLY A 568 -9.35 3.28 -5.85
C GLY A 568 -10.78 3.12 -5.31
N LEU A 569 -11.11 1.99 -4.67
CA LEU A 569 -12.51 1.69 -4.34
C LEU A 569 -13.08 2.57 -3.22
N ALA A 570 -12.26 2.91 -2.22
CA ALA A 570 -12.65 3.86 -1.17
C ALA A 570 -13.02 5.24 -1.75
N ALA A 571 -12.24 5.72 -2.73
CA ALA A 571 -12.51 6.99 -3.39
C ALA A 571 -13.88 7.02 -4.09
N MET A 572 -14.27 5.90 -4.70
CA MET A 572 -15.58 5.77 -5.35
C MET A 572 -16.72 5.87 -4.35
N LEU A 573 -16.60 5.20 -3.20
CA LEU A 573 -17.59 5.26 -2.12
C LEU A 573 -17.68 6.67 -1.52
N PHE A 574 -16.54 7.31 -1.22
CA PHE A 574 -16.51 8.70 -0.76
C PHE A 574 -17.15 9.66 -1.77
N ALA A 575 -16.90 9.48 -3.07
CA ALA A 575 -17.55 10.27 -4.11
C ALA A 575 -19.07 10.09 -4.11
N SER A 576 -19.55 8.85 -3.99
CA SER A 576 -20.99 8.59 -3.92
C SER A 576 -21.66 9.29 -2.73
N ILE A 577 -21.05 9.21 -1.54
CA ILE A 577 -21.55 9.89 -0.32
C ILE A 577 -21.60 11.39 -0.56
N ALA A 578 -20.47 11.99 -0.95
CA ALA A 578 -20.34 13.43 -1.11
C ALA A 578 -21.26 13.99 -2.20
N VAL A 579 -21.46 13.25 -3.30
CA VAL A 579 -22.38 13.66 -4.38
C VAL A 579 -23.83 13.56 -3.92
N ALA A 580 -24.21 12.54 -3.14
CA ALA A 580 -25.56 12.45 -2.59
C ALA A 580 -25.86 13.65 -1.67
N ASP A 581 -24.90 14.05 -0.85
CA ASP A 581 -25.03 15.22 0.03
C ASP A 581 -25.08 16.53 -0.76
N TRP A 582 -24.23 16.66 -1.78
CA TRP A 582 -24.24 17.81 -2.67
C TRP A 582 -25.55 17.94 -3.46
N GLN A 583 -26.12 16.84 -3.95
CA GLN A 583 -27.42 16.84 -4.62
C GLN A 583 -28.54 17.28 -3.66
N ALA A 584 -28.55 16.77 -2.42
CA ALA A 584 -29.50 17.17 -1.39
C ALA A 584 -29.36 18.66 -1.03
N PHE A 585 -28.13 19.15 -0.86
CA PHE A 585 -27.83 20.56 -0.62
C PHE A 585 -28.34 21.45 -1.75
N ARG A 586 -28.08 21.08 -3.01
CA ARG A 586 -28.56 21.84 -4.18
C ARG A 586 -30.08 21.88 -4.27
N ALA A 587 -30.75 20.77 -3.98
CA ALA A 587 -32.20 20.71 -3.93
C ALA A 587 -32.77 21.66 -2.87
N ALA A 588 -32.17 21.67 -1.67
CA ALA A 588 -32.56 22.57 -0.58
C ALA A 588 -32.34 24.07 -0.93
N GLU A 589 -31.31 24.38 -1.71
CA GLU A 589 -31.01 25.73 -2.20
C GLU A 589 -31.83 26.14 -3.45
N GLY A 590 -32.77 25.30 -3.92
CA GLY A 590 -33.57 25.57 -5.12
C GLY A 590 -32.78 25.54 -6.44
N ARG A 591 -31.58 24.95 -6.44
CA ARG A 591 -30.66 24.88 -7.58
C ARG A 591 -30.88 23.57 -8.36
N GLY A 592 -32.00 23.48 -9.07
CA GLY A 592 -32.39 22.27 -9.81
C GLY A 592 -31.31 21.72 -10.75
N THR A 593 -31.34 20.40 -10.98
CA THR A 593 -30.54 19.71 -11.99
C THR A 593 -31.03 20.14 -13.38
N LYS A 594 -30.28 21.01 -14.05
CA LYS A 594 -30.42 21.21 -15.49
C LYS A 594 -29.63 20.14 -16.24
#